data_AF-A0A527FY51-F1
#
_entry.id   AF-A0A527FY51-F1
#
_cell.length_a   1.000
_cell.length_b   1.000
_cell.length_c   1.000
_cell.angle_alpha   90.00
_cell.angle_beta   90.00
_cell.angle_gamma   90.00
#
_symmetry.space_group_name_H-M   'P 1'
#
loop_
_entity.id
_entity.type
_entity.pdbx_description
1 polymer ?
#
loop_
_entity_poly.entity_id
_entity_poly.type
_entity_poly.pdbx_seq_one_letter_code
_entity_poly.pdbx_strand_id
1 'polypeptide(L)'
;YGYRPGTNRFADCMMQQTSQRSEDEQRSMDRIAAQEQRDKDRKEARRKNDSYIDPRPSYDKDGNPNFDTQGNYQGCHGAGCLVDNPDNGDD
;
A
#
# COMPACT_ATOMS: atom_id res chain seq x y z
N TYR A 1 -23.09 47.33 -29.99
CA TYR A 1 -22.04 46.53 -29.38
C TYR A 1 -21.63 45.46 -30.37
N GLY A 2 -20.39 45.50 -30.85
CA GLY A 2 -19.93 44.61 -31.92
C GLY A 2 -18.41 44.52 -31.85
N TYR A 3 -17.89 43.34 -32.19
CA TYR A 3 -16.47 43.03 -32.22
C TYR A 3 -15.71 44.10 -33.02
N ARG A 4 -14.73 44.76 -32.37
CA ARG A 4 -13.86 45.73 -33.03
C ARG A 4 -12.73 44.94 -33.71
N PRO A 5 -12.58 44.99 -35.03
CA PRO A 5 -11.45 44.35 -35.69
C PRO A 5 -10.14 44.88 -35.08
N GLY A 6 -9.28 43.96 -34.63
CA GLY A 6 -8.03 44.27 -33.92
C GLY A 6 -8.02 43.98 -32.41
N THR A 7 -9.12 43.52 -31.81
CA THR A 7 -9.14 43.14 -30.38
C THR A 7 -9.14 41.62 -30.19
N ASN A 8 -8.10 41.05 -29.58
CA ASN A 8 -7.97 39.61 -29.34
C ASN A 8 -8.78 39.08 -28.14
N ARG A 9 -9.66 39.88 -27.52
CA ARG A 9 -10.36 39.51 -26.29
C ARG A 9 -11.13 38.19 -26.35
N PHE A 10 -11.69 37.86 -27.51
CA PHE A 10 -12.35 36.57 -27.72
C PHE A 10 -11.35 35.42 -27.77
N ALA A 11 -10.23 35.59 -28.50
CA ALA A 11 -9.16 34.60 -28.55
C ALA A 11 -8.52 34.38 -27.17
N ASP A 12 -8.25 35.45 -26.44
CA ASP A 12 -7.70 35.39 -25.07
C ASP A 12 -8.64 34.65 -24.12
N CYS A 13 -9.95 34.92 -24.19
CA CYS A 13 -10.96 34.24 -23.39
C CYS A 13 -10.99 32.73 -23.68
N MET A 14 -11.02 32.35 -24.96
CA MET A 14 -11.03 30.94 -25.36
C MET A 14 -9.74 30.22 -24.94
N MET A 15 -8.57 30.87 -25.07
CA MET A 15 -7.29 30.32 -24.61
C MET A 15 -7.25 30.12 -23.09
N GLN A 16 -7.78 31.10 -22.34
CA GLN A 16 -7.85 31.02 -20.88
C GLN A 16 -8.77 29.88 -20.42
N GLN A 17 -9.90 29.69 -21.10
CA GLN A 17 -10.82 28.58 -20.82
C GLN A 17 -10.17 27.23 -21.11
N THR A 18 -9.42 27.09 -22.22
CA THR A 18 -8.70 25.85 -22.53
C THR A 18 -7.58 25.56 -21.54
N SER A 19 -6.86 26.59 -21.08
CA SER A 19 -5.80 26.44 -20.07
C SER A 19 -6.36 25.87 -18.78
N GLN A 20 -7.43 26.48 -18.26
CA GLN A 20 -8.11 26.01 -17.04
C GLN A 20 -8.57 24.56 -17.17
N ARG A 21 -9.21 24.23 -18.30
CA ARG A 21 -9.67 22.86 -18.54
C ARG A 21 -8.51 21.86 -18.58
N SER A 22 -7.40 22.21 -19.22
CA SER A 22 -6.23 21.33 -19.30
C SER A 22 -5.56 21.13 -17.94
N GLU A 23 -5.54 22.16 -17.09
CA GLU A 23 -5.04 22.08 -15.71
C GLU A 23 -5.92 21.18 -14.84
N ASP A 24 -7.24 21.30 -14.97
CA ASP A 24 -8.19 20.45 -14.24
C ASP A 24 -8.11 18.99 -14.71
N GLU A 25 -7.98 18.76 -16.03
CA GLU A 25 -7.76 17.44 -16.60
C GLU A 25 -6.45 16.83 -16.06
N GLN A 26 -5.34 17.58 -16.05
CA GLN A 26 -4.08 17.13 -15.45
C GLN A 26 -4.22 16.79 -13.97
N ARG A 27 -4.85 17.67 -13.17
CA ARG A 27 -5.10 17.41 -11.74
C ARG A 27 -5.95 16.17 -11.51
N SER A 28 -6.92 15.93 -12.38
CA SER A 28 -7.74 14.71 -12.33
C SER A 28 -6.92 13.46 -12.63
N MET A 29 -6.05 13.52 -13.64
CA MET A 29 -5.18 12.43 -14.03
C MET A 29 -4.15 12.10 -12.94
N ASP A 30 -3.58 13.12 -12.30
CA ASP A 30 -2.64 12.94 -11.18
C ASP A 30 -3.30 12.26 -9.99
N ARG A 31 -4.56 12.63 -9.67
CA ARG A 31 -5.34 11.96 -8.61
C ARG A 31 -5.60 10.50 -8.94
N ILE A 32 -5.95 10.20 -10.19
CA ILE A 32 -6.20 8.83 -10.67
C ILE A 32 -4.91 8.01 -10.60
N ALA A 33 -3.80 8.54 -11.12
CA ALA A 33 -2.50 7.88 -11.10
C ALA A 33 -2.04 7.59 -9.66
N ALA A 34 -2.18 8.56 -8.76
CA ALA A 34 -1.84 8.39 -7.35
C ALA A 34 -2.72 7.33 -6.66
N GLN A 35 -4.00 7.23 -7.02
CA GLN A 35 -4.88 6.18 -6.51
C GLN A 35 -4.49 4.80 -7.04
N GLU A 36 -4.24 4.67 -8.33
CA GLU A 36 -3.82 3.42 -8.95
C GLU A 36 -2.52 2.89 -8.33
N GLN A 37 -1.57 3.78 -8.03
CA GLN A 37 -0.32 3.41 -7.39
C GLN A 37 -0.55 2.87 -5.97
N ARG A 38 -1.38 3.53 -5.15
CA ARG A 38 -1.75 3.03 -3.82
C ARG A 38 -2.43 1.65 -3.89
N ASP A 39 -3.29 1.44 -4.88
CA ASP A 39 -3.97 0.15 -5.06
C ASP A 39 -3.00 -0.97 -5.48
N LYS A 40 -2.01 -0.65 -6.32
CA LYS A 40 -0.91 -1.56 -6.68
C LYS A 40 -0.09 -1.95 -5.45
N ASP A 41 0.36 -0.97 -4.67
CA ASP A 41 1.16 -1.20 -3.46
C ASP A 41 0.41 -2.07 -2.44
N ARG A 42 -0.89 -1.79 -2.23
CA ARG A 42 -1.75 -2.60 -1.34
C ARG A 42 -1.90 -4.04 -1.85
N LYS A 43 -2.02 -4.23 -3.15
CA LYS A 43 -2.12 -5.56 -3.77
C LYS A 43 -0.80 -6.32 -3.66
N GLU A 44 0.32 -5.65 -3.84
CA GLU A 44 1.65 -6.23 -3.70
C GLU A 44 1.94 -6.63 -2.25
N ALA A 45 1.64 -5.77 -1.28
CA ALA A 45 1.78 -6.10 0.14
C ALA A 45 0.98 -7.35 0.54
N ARG A 46 -0.25 -7.48 0.01
CA ARG A 46 -1.07 -8.69 0.21
C ARG A 46 -0.44 -9.94 -0.40
N ARG A 47 0.05 -9.85 -1.65
CA ARG A 47 0.74 -10.96 -2.32
C ARG A 47 2.00 -11.38 -1.57
N LYS A 48 2.78 -10.43 -1.07
CA LYS A 48 3.99 -10.70 -0.29
C LYS A 48 3.67 -11.49 0.98
N ASN A 49 2.61 -11.13 1.69
CA ASN A 49 2.14 -11.87 2.86
C ASN A 49 1.66 -13.29 2.51
N ASP A 50 0.96 -13.46 1.39
CA ASP A 50 0.48 -14.78 0.92
C ASP A 50 1.64 -15.69 0.49
N SER A 51 2.70 -15.12 -0.09
CA SER A 51 3.89 -15.89 -0.49
C SER A 51 4.85 -16.24 0.65
N TYR A 52 4.67 -15.65 1.84
CA TYR A 52 5.51 -15.90 3.00
C TYR A 52 5.05 -17.19 3.70
N ILE A 53 5.72 -18.29 3.40
CA ILE A 53 5.54 -19.56 4.14
C ILE A 53 6.17 -19.37 5.51
N ASP A 54 5.36 -19.45 6.56
CA ASP A 54 5.84 -19.43 7.94
C ASP A 54 6.70 -20.68 8.23
N PRO A 55 8.01 -20.53 8.54
CA PRO A 55 8.89 -21.67 8.77
C PRO A 55 8.72 -22.29 10.16
N ARG A 56 7.89 -21.73 11.05
CA ARG A 56 7.67 -22.27 12.39
C ARG A 56 7.03 -23.67 12.32
N PRO A 57 7.44 -24.62 13.17
CA PRO A 57 6.85 -25.96 13.21
C PRO A 57 5.34 -25.92 13.43
N SER A 58 4.59 -26.73 12.70
CA SER A 58 3.12 -26.80 12.83
C SER A 58 2.66 -27.45 14.14
N TYR A 59 3.51 -28.25 14.79
CA TYR A 59 3.21 -28.95 16.05
C TYR A 59 4.32 -28.72 17.07
N ASP A 60 3.96 -28.75 18.35
CA ASP A 60 4.92 -28.79 19.46
C ASP A 60 5.52 -30.20 19.66
N LYS A 61 6.46 -30.32 20.59
CA LYS A 61 7.12 -31.58 20.96
C LYS A 61 6.15 -32.66 21.50
N ASP A 62 4.98 -32.25 21.97
CA ASP A 62 3.96 -33.12 22.56
C ASP A 62 2.87 -33.48 21.52
N GLY A 63 2.97 -32.94 20.30
CA GLY A 63 2.07 -33.21 19.18
C GLY A 63 0.84 -32.29 19.11
N ASN A 64 0.79 -31.20 19.88
CA ASN A 64 -0.31 -30.24 19.81
C ASN A 64 -0.08 -29.23 18.67
N PRO A 65 -1.14 -28.79 17.97
CA PRO A 65 -1.00 -27.81 16.89
C PRO A 65 -0.57 -26.44 17.43
N ASN A 66 0.50 -25.89 16.86
CA ASN A 66 1.02 -24.57 17.18
C ASN A 66 0.21 -23.42 16.56
N PHE A 67 -0.73 -23.70 15.66
CA PHE A 67 -1.54 -22.71 14.97
C PHE A 67 -3.02 -23.05 15.09
N ASP A 68 -3.87 -22.03 15.25
CA ASP A 68 -5.31 -22.21 15.26
C ASP A 68 -5.85 -22.43 13.84
N THR A 69 -7.16 -22.67 13.71
CA THR A 69 -7.83 -22.86 12.41
C THR A 69 -7.80 -21.62 11.52
N GLN A 70 -7.43 -20.46 12.06
CA GLN A 70 -7.30 -19.19 11.36
C GLN A 70 -5.82 -18.86 11.03
N GLY A 71 -4.87 -19.72 11.41
CA GLY A 71 -3.44 -19.55 11.16
C GLY A 71 -2.71 -18.68 12.19
N ASN A 72 -3.32 -18.37 13.33
CA ASN A 72 -2.66 -17.62 14.40
C ASN A 72 -1.84 -18.58 15.28
N TYR A 73 -0.62 -18.19 15.61
CA TYR A 73 0.25 -18.98 16.48
C TYR A 73 -0.30 -19.04 17.92
N GLN A 74 -0.57 -20.24 18.41
CA GLN A 74 -1.14 -20.57 19.72
C GLN A 74 -0.07 -20.90 20.79
N GLY A 75 1.21 -20.94 20.41
CA GLY A 75 2.29 -21.17 21.36
C GLY A 75 2.38 -20.07 22.43
N CYS A 76 3.21 -20.28 23.43
CA CYS A 76 3.27 -19.47 24.64
C CYS A 76 3.30 -17.94 24.39
N HIS A 77 2.22 -17.28 24.79
CA HIS A 77 2.07 -15.82 24.79
C HIS A 77 2.42 -15.29 26.18
N GLY A 78 3.66 -14.85 26.39
CA GLY A 78 4.08 -14.28 27.67
C GLY A 78 5.58 -14.00 27.77
N ALA A 79 5.95 -13.05 28.63
CA ALA A 79 7.34 -12.83 29.05
C ALA A 79 7.83 -14.03 29.87
N GLY A 80 8.32 -15.05 29.17
CA GLY A 80 8.70 -16.36 29.74
C GLY A 80 8.98 -17.42 28.68
N CYS A 81 8.64 -17.15 27.41
CA CYS A 81 9.00 -17.99 26.26
C CYS A 81 10.04 -17.35 25.34
N LEU A 82 10.78 -16.36 25.89
CA LEU A 82 12.15 -16.12 25.48
C LEU A 82 12.90 -17.43 25.76
N VAL A 83 13.08 -18.23 24.72
CA VAL A 83 14.01 -19.35 24.74
C VAL A 83 15.33 -18.79 25.28
N ASP A 84 15.82 -19.32 26.40
CA ASP A 84 17.19 -19.05 26.80
C ASP A 84 18.06 -19.38 25.58
N ASN A 85 18.74 -18.38 25.02
CA ASN A 85 19.65 -18.59 23.92
C ASN A 85 20.76 -19.49 24.48
N PRO A 86 20.91 -20.77 24.07
CA PRO A 86 21.90 -21.67 24.66
C PRO A 86 23.33 -21.35 24.22
N ASP A 87 23.54 -20.16 23.64
CA ASP A 87 24.82 -19.65 23.14
C ASP A 87 25.35 -18.47 23.99
N ASN A 88 24.92 -18.39 25.25
CA ASN A 88 25.57 -17.53 26.25
C ASN A 88 26.45 -18.38 27.18
N GLY A 89 27.59 -18.83 26.64
CA GLY A 89 28.88 -18.74 27.33
C GLY A 89 29.32 -19.88 28.27
N ASP A 90 30.21 -20.71 27.72
CA ASP A 90 31.60 -20.94 28.18
C ASP A 90 31.91 -21.52 29.58
N ASP A 91 32.59 -22.69 29.55
CA ASP A 91 33.27 -23.53 30.59
C ASP A 91 32.49 -24.70 31.23
#